data_AF-A0A2A4TTW5-F1
#
_entry.id   AF-A0A2A4TTW5-F1
#
_cell.length_a   1.000
_cell.length_b   1.000
_cell.length_c   1.000
_cell.angle_alpha   90.00
_cell.angle_beta   90.00
_cell.angle_gamma   90.00
#
_symmetry.space_group_name_H-M   'P 1'
#
loop_
_entity.id
_entity.type
_entity.pdbx_description
1 polymer ?
#
loop_
_entity_poly.entity_id
_entity_poly.type
_entity_poly.pdbx_seq_one_letter_code
_entity_poly.pdbx_strand_id
1 'polypeptide(L)'
;MRGNHEKHGILLDEHTETARADVADCKEGQLLKPQRRPIASASTRVRRRWAVHEIQWMALTVLTALVCFKFYCSALLSPWSAVWAGACVFLGTRIYRQALRLRTILRGRGRPRPSVLIRETNNVSSFISVFIFMGLLAAVAIPKFADLVRVGTEGATKGNLGAIRSALSIYYGDTEGNYPSHLDALLVGGKYLSQIPQAKPERWHSDSNHVVLGSSPTDVGGWLYDPKTGTLLVNCTHEDRRGNVWTSY
;
A
#
# COMPACT_ATOMS: atom_id res chain seq x y z
N MET A 1 -51.63 49.55 -61.19
CA MET A 1 -52.65 48.85 -61.99
C MET A 1 -52.71 47.39 -61.54
N ARG A 2 -53.92 46.86 -61.32
CA ARG A 2 -54.41 45.45 -61.38
C ARG A 2 -53.36 44.34 -61.12
N GLY A 3 -53.52 43.40 -60.18
CA GLY A 3 -54.73 42.70 -59.73
C GLY A 3 -54.70 41.25 -60.25
N ASN A 4 -54.69 40.26 -59.33
CA ASN A 4 -55.37 38.94 -59.31
C ASN A 4 -54.57 37.87 -58.52
N HIS A 5 -55.12 37.34 -57.41
CA HIS A 5 -55.87 36.06 -57.24
C HIS A 5 -54.91 34.84 -57.26
N GLU A 6 -54.83 33.91 -56.29
CA GLU A 6 -55.84 33.07 -55.63
C GLU A 6 -55.36 32.65 -54.20
N LYS A 7 -56.18 32.77 -53.15
CA LYS A 7 -56.96 31.71 -52.48
C LYS A 7 -56.21 30.42 -52.12
N HIS A 8 -55.96 30.21 -50.82
CA HIS A 8 -56.24 28.95 -50.13
C HIS A 8 -56.57 29.24 -48.65
N GLY A 9 -57.84 29.03 -48.30
CA GLY A 9 -58.29 28.90 -46.92
C GLY A 9 -58.55 27.43 -46.62
N ILE A 10 -58.10 26.97 -45.46
CA ILE A 10 -58.53 25.73 -44.78
C ILE A 10 -58.45 26.07 -43.28
N LEU A 11 -59.56 26.52 -42.71
CA LEU A 11 -60.51 25.77 -41.89
C LEU A 11 -59.92 25.38 -40.51
N LEU A 12 -60.29 26.18 -39.52
CA LEU A 12 -60.29 25.85 -38.10
C LEU A 12 -61.42 24.86 -37.79
N ASP A 13 -61.29 24.22 -36.63
CA ASP A 13 -62.24 23.36 -35.93
C ASP A 13 -62.43 21.95 -36.49
N GLU A 14 -62.03 20.96 -35.69
CA GLU A 14 -62.87 19.80 -35.28
C GLU A 14 -62.03 18.75 -34.52
N HIS A 15 -61.42 19.09 -33.36
CA HIS A 15 -60.86 18.05 -32.46
C HIS A 15 -61.03 18.32 -30.96
N THR A 16 -61.91 19.25 -30.58
CA THR A 16 -62.32 19.49 -29.18
C THR A 16 -63.63 18.79 -28.83
N GLU A 17 -63.85 17.57 -29.34
CA GLU A 17 -65.09 16.83 -29.04
C GLU A 17 -64.92 15.30 -28.86
N THR A 18 -63.75 14.85 -28.40
CA THR A 18 -63.55 13.46 -27.93
C THR A 18 -63.23 13.37 -26.43
N ALA A 19 -63.30 14.49 -25.70
CA ALA A 19 -63.02 14.53 -24.26
C ALA A 19 -64.28 14.49 -23.36
N ARG A 20 -65.48 14.24 -23.90
CA ARG A 20 -66.74 14.29 -23.13
C ARG A 20 -67.69 13.09 -23.24
N ALA A 21 -67.29 12.00 -23.90
CA ALA A 21 -68.16 10.83 -24.07
C ALA A 21 -67.92 9.66 -23.09
N ASP A 22 -66.89 9.68 -22.24
CA ASP A 22 -66.56 8.51 -21.39
C ASP A 22 -66.98 8.64 -19.91
N VAL A 23 -67.79 9.65 -19.53
CA VAL A 23 -68.20 9.88 -18.13
C VAL A 23 -69.62 9.34 -17.82
N ALA A 24 -70.18 8.51 -18.68
CA ALA A 24 -71.55 8.02 -18.48
C ALA A 24 -71.75 6.55 -18.87
N ASP A 25 -71.01 5.61 -18.26
CA ASP A 25 -71.60 4.34 -17.81
C ASP A 25 -70.63 3.53 -16.92
N CYS A 26 -70.83 3.54 -15.60
CA CYS A 26 -70.52 2.40 -14.74
C CYS A 26 -71.04 2.66 -13.32
N LYS A 27 -72.35 2.51 -13.14
CA LYS A 27 -72.89 2.21 -11.81
C LYS A 27 -72.58 0.75 -11.48
N GLU A 28 -72.05 0.57 -10.28
CA GLU A 28 -72.15 -0.60 -9.40
C GLU A 28 -71.60 -1.96 -9.89
N GLY A 29 -70.54 -2.39 -9.20
CA GLY A 29 -70.48 -3.76 -8.71
C GLY A 29 -69.66 -4.74 -9.53
N GLN A 30 -68.32 -4.66 -9.43
CA GLN A 30 -67.54 -5.86 -9.12
C GLN A 30 -66.14 -5.52 -8.64
N LEU A 31 -65.87 -5.97 -7.41
CA LEU A 31 -64.63 -5.88 -6.67
C LEU A 31 -63.56 -6.76 -7.36
N LEU A 32 -62.96 -6.27 -8.44
CA LEU A 32 -61.79 -6.92 -9.05
C LEU A 32 -60.59 -6.71 -8.12
N LYS A 33 -60.41 -7.67 -7.21
CA LYS A 33 -59.16 -7.86 -6.46
C LYS A 33 -57.98 -7.70 -7.43
N PRO A 34 -56.92 -6.94 -7.09
CA PRO A 34 -55.70 -6.97 -7.87
C PRO A 34 -55.19 -8.41 -7.86
N GLN A 35 -55.29 -9.07 -9.02
CA GLN A 35 -54.66 -10.36 -9.30
C GLN A 35 -53.15 -10.16 -9.13
N ARG A 36 -52.67 -10.36 -7.90
CA ARG A 36 -51.25 -10.49 -7.60
C ARG A 36 -50.77 -11.70 -8.37
N ARG A 37 -50.17 -11.47 -9.54
CA ARG A 37 -49.39 -12.50 -10.22
C ARG A 37 -48.43 -13.09 -9.18
N PRO A 38 -48.45 -14.40 -8.90
CA PRO A 38 -47.46 -14.99 -8.03
C PRO A 38 -46.10 -14.66 -8.65
N ILE A 39 -45.20 -14.05 -7.86
CA ILE A 39 -43.81 -13.83 -8.26
C ILE A 39 -43.20 -15.22 -8.39
N ALA A 40 -43.39 -15.81 -9.57
CA ALA A 40 -42.86 -17.09 -9.95
C ALA A 40 -41.35 -16.98 -9.83
N SER A 41 -40.82 -17.77 -8.89
CA SER A 41 -39.42 -18.14 -8.71
C SER A 41 -38.41 -17.31 -9.51
N ALA A 42 -37.67 -16.42 -8.84
CA ALA A 42 -36.41 -15.90 -9.37
C ALA A 42 -35.61 -17.09 -9.95
N SER A 43 -35.36 -17.02 -11.25
CA SER A 43 -34.83 -18.14 -12.04
C SER A 43 -33.57 -18.69 -11.38
N THR A 44 -33.43 -20.01 -11.35
CA THR A 44 -32.28 -20.72 -10.77
C THR A 44 -30.93 -20.19 -11.24
N ARG A 45 -30.88 -19.57 -12.44
CA ARG A 45 -29.72 -18.86 -12.99
C ARG A 45 -29.26 -17.66 -12.16
N VAL A 46 -30.18 -16.83 -11.66
CA VAL A 46 -29.84 -15.66 -10.82
C VAL A 46 -29.25 -16.13 -9.49
N ARG A 47 -29.78 -17.21 -8.91
CA ARG A 47 -29.26 -17.80 -7.68
C ARG A 47 -27.87 -18.39 -7.84
N ARG A 48 -27.59 -19.04 -8.97
CA ARG A 48 -26.24 -19.57 -9.27
C ARG A 48 -25.22 -18.46 -9.46
N ARG A 49 -25.54 -17.40 -10.22
CA ARG A 49 -24.62 -16.25 -10.40
C ARG A 49 -24.34 -15.54 -9.08
N TRP A 50 -25.35 -15.36 -8.24
CA TRP A 50 -25.18 -14.73 -6.94
C TRP A 50 -24.34 -15.58 -5.98
N ALA A 51 -24.57 -16.90 -5.92
CA ALA A 51 -23.78 -17.80 -5.10
C ALA A 51 -22.30 -17.88 -5.55
N VAL A 52 -22.03 -17.89 -6.86
CA VAL A 52 -20.66 -17.89 -7.39
C VAL A 52 -19.93 -16.61 -7.01
N HIS A 53 -20.60 -15.45 -7.07
CA HIS A 53 -20.03 -14.17 -6.65
C HIS A 53 -19.66 -14.18 -5.16
N GLU A 54 -20.56 -14.62 -4.28
CA GLU A 54 -20.27 -14.71 -2.83
C GLU A 54 -19.12 -15.69 -2.51
N ILE A 55 -19.05 -16.84 -3.19
CA ILE A 55 -17.95 -17.79 -3.03
C ILE A 55 -16.61 -17.17 -3.47
N GLN A 56 -16.61 -16.39 -4.56
CA GLN A 56 -15.41 -15.71 -5.04
C GLN A 56 -14.89 -14.66 -4.05
N TRP A 57 -15.79 -13.91 -3.39
CA TRP A 57 -15.41 -12.99 -2.31
C TRP A 57 -14.90 -13.71 -1.06
N MET A 58 -15.46 -14.86 -0.72
CA MET A 58 -14.93 -15.70 0.38
C MET A 58 -13.52 -16.21 0.07
N ALA A 59 -13.28 -16.68 -1.15
CA ALA A 59 -11.94 -17.13 -1.56
C ALA A 59 -10.92 -15.98 -1.48
N LEU A 60 -11.29 -14.79 -1.97
CA LEU A 60 -10.40 -13.61 -1.97
C LEU A 60 -10.07 -13.13 -0.55
N THR A 61 -11.04 -13.13 0.36
CA THR A 61 -10.80 -12.74 1.77
C THR A 61 -9.95 -13.74 2.53
N VAL A 62 -10.12 -15.05 2.29
CA VAL A 62 -9.27 -16.10 2.87
C VAL A 62 -7.83 -16.00 2.35
N LEU A 63 -7.65 -15.81 1.04
CA LEU A 63 -6.32 -15.59 0.46
C LEU A 63 -5.64 -14.36 1.05
N THR A 64 -6.38 -13.26 1.21
CA THR A 64 -5.85 -12.03 1.82
C THR A 64 -5.44 -12.27 3.28
N ALA A 65 -6.25 -12.97 4.05
CA ALA A 65 -5.95 -13.30 5.44
C ALA A 65 -4.70 -14.21 5.57
N LEU A 66 -4.50 -15.16 4.66
CA LEU A 66 -3.31 -16.02 4.62
C LEU A 66 -2.05 -15.23 4.31
N VAL A 67 -2.11 -14.27 3.38
CA VAL A 67 -1.00 -13.36 3.08
C VAL A 67 -0.68 -12.50 4.31
N CYS A 68 -1.69 -11.89 4.95
CA CYS A 68 -1.51 -11.10 6.17
C CYS A 68 -0.91 -11.93 7.32
N PHE A 69 -1.35 -13.19 7.48
CA PHE A 69 -0.81 -14.09 8.51
C PHE A 69 0.67 -14.41 8.28
N LYS A 70 1.08 -14.64 7.03
CA LYS A 70 2.48 -14.89 6.67
C LYS A 70 3.36 -13.67 6.98
N PHE A 71 2.88 -12.46 6.70
CA PHE A 71 3.56 -11.22 7.05
C PHE A 71 3.58 -10.94 8.56
N TYR A 72 2.51 -11.29 9.29
CA TYR A 72 2.43 -11.14 10.74
C TYR A 72 3.44 -12.03 11.47
N CYS A 73 3.58 -13.30 11.06
CA CYS A 73 4.57 -14.22 11.64
C CYS A 73 6.01 -13.72 11.43
N SER A 74 6.34 -13.11 10.29
CA SER A 74 7.66 -12.51 10.06
C SER A 74 7.90 -11.20 10.81
N ALA A 75 6.86 -10.59 11.36
CA ALA A 75 6.88 -9.23 11.91
C ALA A 75 6.58 -9.17 13.42
N LEU A 76 6.63 -10.30 14.13
CA LEU A 76 6.38 -10.40 15.58
C LEU A 76 7.30 -9.54 16.45
N LEU A 77 8.40 -9.01 15.89
CA LEU A 77 9.32 -8.07 16.56
C LEU A 77 9.18 -6.62 16.07
N SER A 78 8.24 -6.32 15.18
CA SER A 78 8.08 -4.98 14.60
C SER A 78 7.03 -4.14 15.35
N PRO A 79 7.22 -2.81 15.45
CA PRO A 79 6.26 -1.89 16.06
C PRO A 79 4.90 -1.81 15.34
N TRP A 80 4.75 -2.50 14.20
CA TRP A 80 3.54 -2.51 13.40
C TRP A 80 2.57 -3.66 13.75
N SER A 81 2.91 -4.50 14.73
CA SER A 81 2.10 -5.67 15.12
C SER A 81 0.67 -5.30 15.54
N ALA A 82 0.46 -4.15 16.18
CA ALA A 82 -0.86 -3.66 16.57
C ALA A 82 -1.76 -3.32 15.37
N VAL A 83 -1.17 -2.75 14.31
CA VAL A 83 -1.90 -2.40 13.08
C VAL A 83 -2.37 -3.67 12.37
N TRP A 84 -1.49 -4.68 12.30
CA TRP A 84 -1.83 -5.98 11.71
C TRP A 84 -2.84 -6.77 12.55
N ALA A 85 -2.76 -6.71 13.88
CA ALA A 85 -3.76 -7.32 14.75
C ALA A 85 -5.17 -6.72 14.53
N GLY A 86 -5.24 -5.39 14.39
CA GLY A 86 -6.49 -4.69 14.04
C GLY A 86 -7.05 -5.13 12.68
N ALA A 87 -6.18 -5.26 11.67
CA ALA A 87 -6.56 -5.74 10.35
C ALA A 87 -7.10 -7.19 10.39
N CYS A 88 -6.45 -8.08 11.14
CA CYS A 88 -6.90 -9.47 11.33
C CYS A 88 -8.28 -9.56 12.00
N VAL A 89 -8.54 -8.74 13.03
CA VAL A 89 -9.85 -8.69 13.70
C VAL A 89 -10.93 -8.14 12.76
N PHE A 90 -10.62 -7.10 11.99
CA PHE A 90 -11.57 -6.53 11.03
C PHE A 90 -11.91 -7.53 9.89
N LEU A 91 -10.91 -8.22 9.36
CA LEU A 91 -11.10 -9.26 8.34
C LEU A 91 -11.86 -10.46 8.91
N GLY A 92 -11.50 -10.93 10.11
CA GLY A 92 -12.18 -12.04 10.78
C GLY A 92 -13.65 -11.75 11.06
N THR A 93 -13.99 -10.54 11.53
CA THR A 93 -15.39 -10.13 11.75
C THR A 93 -16.18 -10.01 10.46
N ARG A 94 -15.56 -9.57 9.35
CA ARG A 94 -16.16 -9.55 8.01
C ARG A 94 -16.46 -10.97 7.51
N ILE A 95 -15.48 -11.88 7.60
CA ILE A 95 -15.62 -13.29 7.21
C ILE A 95 -16.72 -13.96 8.03
N TYR A 96 -16.74 -13.75 9.35
CA TYR A 96 -17.74 -14.31 10.25
C TYR A 96 -19.17 -13.84 9.92
N ARG A 97 -19.36 -12.53 9.69
CA ARG A 97 -20.67 -11.99 9.28
C ARG A 97 -21.11 -12.50 7.91
N GLN A 98 -20.20 -12.65 6.95
CA GLN A 98 -20.51 -13.22 5.64
C GLN A 98 -20.87 -14.71 5.73
N ALA A 99 -20.14 -15.50 6.52
CA ALA A 99 -20.45 -16.91 6.76
C ALA A 99 -21.83 -17.11 7.42
N LEU A 100 -22.19 -16.24 8.37
CA LEU A 100 -23.53 -16.24 8.98
C LEU A 100 -24.63 -15.91 7.98
N ARG A 101 -24.42 -14.93 7.09
CA ARG A 101 -25.34 -14.60 5.99
C ARG A 101 -25.49 -15.77 5.01
N LEU A 102 -24.42 -16.52 4.74
CA LEU A 102 -24.49 -17.69 3.85
C LEU A 102 -25.26 -18.86 4.50
N ARG A 103 -25.04 -19.10 5.80
CA ARG A 103 -25.71 -20.16 6.58
C ARG A 103 -27.22 -19.97 6.68
N THR A 104 -27.71 -18.73 6.76
CA THR A 104 -29.15 -18.44 6.80
C THR A 104 -29.83 -18.66 5.45
N ILE A 105 -29.10 -18.50 4.35
CA ILE A 105 -29.59 -18.74 2.98
C ILE A 105 -29.62 -20.23 2.65
N LEU A 106 -28.58 -20.98 3.02
CA LEU A 106 -28.53 -22.45 2.84
C LEU A 106 -29.64 -23.17 3.61
N ARG A 107 -30.11 -22.61 4.73
CA ARG A 107 -31.28 -23.11 5.48
C ARG A 107 -32.64 -22.74 4.87
N GLY A 108 -32.66 -22.17 3.66
CA GLY A 108 -33.88 -21.94 2.88
C GLY A 108 -34.82 -20.84 3.39
N ARG A 109 -34.46 -20.12 4.47
CA ARG A 109 -35.34 -19.13 5.13
C ARG A 109 -35.08 -17.67 4.74
N GLY A 110 -34.07 -17.36 3.93
CA GLY A 110 -33.75 -15.98 3.53
C GLY A 110 -33.74 -15.78 2.02
N ARG A 111 -34.78 -15.16 1.45
CA ARG A 111 -34.67 -14.49 0.14
C ARG A 111 -34.18 -13.07 0.42
N PRO A 112 -33.00 -12.64 -0.07
CA PRO A 112 -32.57 -11.26 0.12
C PRO A 112 -33.59 -10.32 -0.53
N ARG A 113 -34.04 -9.30 0.20
CA ARG A 113 -34.93 -8.26 -0.34
C ARG A 113 -34.13 -7.47 -1.39
N PRO A 114 -34.65 -7.29 -2.62
CA PRO A 114 -33.89 -6.71 -3.73
C PRO A 114 -33.39 -5.27 -3.47
N SER A 115 -34.02 -4.53 -2.55
CA SER A 115 -33.62 -3.17 -2.17
C SER A 115 -32.30 -3.09 -1.39
N VAL A 116 -31.91 -4.15 -0.67
CA VAL A 116 -30.66 -4.15 0.13
C VAL A 116 -29.44 -4.43 -0.75
N LEU A 117 -29.63 -5.23 -1.82
CA LEU A 117 -28.58 -5.62 -2.78
C LEU A 117 -28.04 -4.43 -3.57
N ILE A 118 -28.87 -3.43 -3.88
CA ILE A 118 -28.49 -2.26 -4.67
C ILE A 118 -27.79 -1.20 -3.81
N ARG A 119 -27.94 -1.22 -2.47
CA ARG A 119 -27.30 -0.22 -1.59
C ARG A 119 -25.90 -0.62 -1.13
N GLU A 120 -25.62 -1.91 -0.95
CA GLU A 120 -24.26 -2.38 -0.58
C GLU A 120 -23.25 -2.25 -1.73
N THR A 121 -23.68 -2.29 -3.00
CA THR A 121 -22.81 -2.13 -4.19
C THR A 121 -22.23 -0.72 -4.37
N ASN A 122 -22.92 0.30 -3.86
CA ASN A 122 -22.58 1.70 -4.13
C ASN A 122 -21.45 2.21 -3.23
N ASN A 123 -21.29 1.62 -2.04
CA ASN A 123 -20.26 2.02 -1.10
C ASN A 123 -18.94 1.27 -1.36
N VAL A 124 -18.98 0.06 -1.93
CA VAL A 124 -17.77 -0.73 -2.19
C VAL A 124 -16.99 -0.23 -3.41
N SER A 125 -17.67 0.34 -4.43
CA SER A 125 -17.01 0.86 -5.63
C SER A 125 -16.05 2.02 -5.34
N SER A 126 -16.41 2.91 -4.41
CA SER A 126 -15.58 4.04 -3.99
C SER A 126 -14.27 3.59 -3.33
N PHE A 127 -14.31 2.57 -2.47
CA PHE A 127 -13.10 2.06 -1.83
C PHE A 127 -12.20 1.30 -2.79
N ILE A 128 -12.78 0.52 -3.73
CA ILE A 128 -12.00 -0.23 -4.74
C ILE A 128 -11.13 0.73 -5.57
N SER A 129 -11.67 1.85 -6.00
CA SER A 129 -10.93 2.88 -6.74
C SER A 129 -9.71 3.38 -5.95
N VAL A 130 -9.89 3.72 -4.67
CA VAL A 130 -8.81 4.20 -3.80
C VAL A 130 -7.69 3.16 -3.66
N PHE A 131 -8.03 1.88 -3.46
CA PHE A 131 -7.02 0.83 -3.35
C PHE A 131 -6.28 0.58 -4.66
N ILE A 132 -6.95 0.69 -5.80
CA ILE A 132 -6.30 0.60 -7.12
C ILE A 132 -5.27 1.73 -7.28
N PHE A 133 -5.67 2.98 -7.00
CA PHE A 133 -4.74 4.11 -7.07
C PHE A 133 -3.60 3.99 -6.05
N MET A 134 -3.88 3.56 -4.82
CA MET A 134 -2.84 3.32 -3.81
C MET A 134 -1.84 2.25 -4.26
N GLY A 135 -2.33 1.14 -4.83
CA GLY A 135 -1.48 0.07 -5.36
C GLY A 135 -0.61 0.53 -6.53
N LEU A 136 -1.17 1.34 -7.44
CA LEU A 136 -0.43 1.91 -8.57
C LEU A 136 0.69 2.86 -8.10
N LEU A 137 0.38 3.77 -7.16
CA LEU A 137 1.38 4.68 -6.61
C LEU A 137 2.47 3.93 -5.84
N ALA A 138 2.10 2.93 -5.05
CA ALA A 138 3.05 2.10 -4.30
C ALA A 138 4.02 1.34 -5.22
N ALA A 139 3.53 0.78 -6.34
CA ALA A 139 4.35 0.02 -7.28
C ALA A 139 5.51 0.86 -7.85
N VAL A 140 5.29 2.15 -8.09
CA VAL A 140 6.33 3.07 -8.58
C VAL A 140 7.25 3.55 -7.45
N ALA A 141 6.69 3.77 -6.25
CA ALA A 141 7.43 4.35 -5.13
C ALA A 141 8.42 3.36 -4.46
N ILE A 142 8.01 2.10 -4.26
CA ILE A 142 8.81 1.09 -3.55
C ILE A 142 10.25 0.92 -4.09
N PRO A 143 10.50 0.74 -5.40
CA PRO A 143 11.86 0.56 -5.89
C PRO A 143 12.73 1.80 -5.68
N LYS A 144 12.14 3.01 -5.71
CA LYS A 144 12.87 4.25 -5.47
C LYS A 144 13.28 4.40 -3.99
N PHE A 145 12.42 4.01 -3.06
CA PHE A 145 12.76 4.03 -1.64
C PHE A 145 13.91 3.07 -1.30
N ALA A 146 13.95 1.89 -1.90
CA ALA A 146 15.06 0.96 -1.69
C ALA A 146 16.41 1.57 -2.11
N ASP A 147 16.46 2.25 -3.26
CA ASP A 147 17.66 2.94 -3.73
C ASP A 147 18.09 4.09 -2.81
N LEU A 148 17.15 4.85 -2.25
CA LEU A 148 17.45 5.96 -1.34
C LEU A 148 18.05 5.48 -0.02
N VAL A 149 17.58 4.36 0.52
CA VAL A 149 18.15 3.76 1.74
C VAL A 149 19.63 3.42 1.53
N ARG A 150 19.96 2.81 0.38
CA ARG A 150 21.34 2.45 0.02
C ARG A 150 22.25 3.67 -0.10
N VAL A 151 21.75 4.76 -0.70
CA VAL A 151 22.50 6.02 -0.78
C VAL A 151 22.69 6.63 0.61
N GLY A 152 21.70 6.49 1.50
CA GLY A 152 21.76 6.97 2.88
C GLY A 152 22.82 6.25 3.72
N THR A 153 22.94 4.93 3.58
CA THR A 153 23.95 4.14 4.32
C THR A 153 25.36 4.31 3.77
N GLU A 154 25.52 4.44 2.45
CA GLU A 154 26.79 4.85 1.84
C GLU A 154 27.21 6.24 2.34
N GLY A 155 26.26 7.19 2.38
CA GLY A 155 26.46 8.53 2.92
C GLY A 155 26.82 8.52 4.41
N ALA A 156 26.17 7.66 5.20
CA ALA A 156 26.48 7.49 6.62
C ALA A 156 27.90 6.95 6.83
N THR A 157 28.33 5.95 6.04
CA THR A 157 29.70 5.42 6.11
C THR A 157 30.74 6.50 5.79
N LYS A 158 30.50 7.30 4.75
CA LYS A 158 31.38 8.42 4.37
C LYS A 158 31.40 9.52 5.43
N GLY A 159 30.25 9.85 6.02
CA GLY A 159 30.16 10.79 7.15
C GLY A 159 30.90 10.30 8.39
N ASN A 160 30.74 9.02 8.73
CA ASN A 160 31.44 8.37 9.84
C ASN A 160 32.96 8.35 9.63
N LEU A 161 33.42 8.07 8.41
CA LEU A 161 34.84 8.15 8.05
C LEU A 161 35.38 9.56 8.27
N GLY A 162 34.65 10.58 7.81
CA GLY A 162 35.00 11.99 8.02
C GLY A 162 35.06 12.38 9.50
N ALA A 163 34.13 11.88 10.32
CA ALA A 163 34.11 12.13 11.76
C ALA A 163 35.36 11.56 12.46
N ILE A 164 35.74 10.31 12.17
CA ILE A 164 36.94 9.70 12.76
C ILE A 164 38.21 10.42 12.26
N ARG A 165 38.28 10.77 10.97
CA ARG A 165 39.42 11.54 10.43
C ARG A 165 39.56 12.92 11.07
N SER A 166 38.44 13.59 11.35
CA SER A 166 38.46 14.85 12.08
C SER A 166 38.95 14.65 13.51
N ALA A 167 38.49 13.61 14.21
CA ALA A 167 38.97 13.26 15.54
C ALA A 167 40.47 12.93 15.57
N LEU A 168 40.97 12.18 14.57
CA LEU A 168 42.39 11.88 14.40
C LEU A 168 43.24 13.14 14.18
N SER A 169 42.75 14.09 13.37
CA SER A 169 43.44 15.35 13.13
C SER A 169 43.57 16.20 14.40
N ILE A 170 42.50 16.26 15.21
CA ILE A 170 42.54 16.96 16.51
C ILE A 170 43.50 16.25 17.47
N TYR A 171 43.44 14.91 17.55
CA TYR A 171 44.36 14.14 18.40
C TYR A 171 45.83 14.37 18.01
N TYR A 172 46.12 14.37 16.70
CA TYR A 172 47.46 14.62 16.18
C TYR A 172 47.97 16.01 16.58
N GLY A 173 47.11 17.03 16.55
CA GLY A 173 47.44 18.38 17.03
C GLY A 173 47.71 18.44 18.54
N ASP A 174 46.95 17.70 19.34
CA ASP A 174 47.06 17.69 20.80
C ASP A 174 48.23 16.85 21.33
N THR A 175 48.75 15.91 20.54
CA THR A 175 49.81 14.97 20.95
C THR A 175 51.15 15.23 20.25
N GLU A 176 51.38 16.49 19.89
CA GLU A 176 52.63 16.98 19.31
C GLU A 176 53.03 16.24 18.02
N GLY A 177 52.03 15.83 17.23
CA GLY A 177 52.24 15.16 15.94
C GLY A 177 52.37 13.63 16.02
N ASN A 178 51.86 13.01 17.08
CA ASN A 178 51.82 11.55 17.18
C ASN A 178 50.43 11.00 16.85
N TYR A 179 50.37 9.98 15.99
CA TYR A 179 49.14 9.24 15.77
C TYR A 179 48.95 8.18 16.86
N PRO A 180 47.70 7.90 17.28
CA PRO A 180 47.44 6.87 18.27
C PRO A 180 47.76 5.48 17.72
N SER A 181 48.23 4.57 18.56
CA SER A 181 48.48 3.18 18.16
C SER A 181 47.19 2.42 17.80
N HIS A 182 46.07 2.80 18.43
CA HIS A 182 44.73 2.25 18.21
C HIS A 182 43.68 3.36 18.25
N LEU A 183 42.60 3.22 17.48
CA LEU A 183 41.49 4.20 17.47
C LEU A 183 40.77 4.31 18.82
N ASP A 184 40.88 3.30 19.70
CA ASP A 184 40.31 3.35 21.05
C ASP A 184 40.87 4.49 21.89
N ALA A 185 42.09 4.98 21.58
CA ALA A 185 42.66 6.16 22.23
C ALA A 185 41.81 7.43 22.02
N LEU A 186 41.02 7.49 20.94
CA LEU A 186 40.12 8.62 20.65
C LEU A 186 38.87 8.64 21.57
N LEU A 187 38.54 7.48 22.16
CA LEU A 187 37.39 7.32 23.05
C LEU A 187 37.71 7.71 24.49
N VAL A 188 39.00 7.79 24.85
CA VAL A 188 39.44 8.07 26.21
C VAL A 188 38.93 9.44 26.65
N GLY A 189 38.04 9.44 27.65
CA GLY A 189 37.42 10.65 28.19
C GLY A 189 36.38 11.31 27.28
N GLY A 190 35.99 10.68 26.17
CA GLY A 190 34.96 11.20 25.25
C GLY A 190 35.30 12.54 24.59
N LYS A 191 36.57 12.95 24.63
CA LYS A 191 37.03 14.28 24.17
C LYS A 191 36.97 14.42 22.65
N TYR A 192 37.40 13.39 21.91
CA TYR A 192 37.49 13.43 20.45
C TYR A 192 36.34 12.67 19.79
N LEU A 193 35.94 11.54 20.36
CA LEU A 193 34.86 10.71 19.87
C LEU A 193 34.14 10.03 21.04
N SER A 194 32.80 9.94 20.97
CA SER A 194 32.01 9.26 22.01
C SER A 194 31.94 7.74 21.82
N GLN A 195 31.94 7.29 20.56
CA GLN A 195 31.97 5.87 20.17
C GLN A 195 32.53 5.76 18.76
N ILE A 196 33.19 4.64 18.42
CA ILE A 196 33.60 4.37 17.05
C ILE A 196 32.35 4.03 16.23
N PRO A 197 31.96 4.88 15.26
CA PRO A 197 30.78 4.61 14.45
C PRO A 197 30.99 3.39 13.57
N GLN A 198 29.90 2.71 13.23
CA GLN A 198 29.95 1.54 12.35
C GLN A 198 30.16 1.95 10.88
N ALA A 199 31.02 1.22 10.17
CA ALA A 199 31.06 1.23 8.71
C ALA A 199 29.94 0.35 8.17
N LYS A 200 29.20 0.85 7.18
CA LYS A 200 28.02 0.18 6.60
C LYS A 200 28.16 -0.03 5.09
N PRO A 201 29.10 -0.88 4.63
CA PRO A 201 29.20 -1.27 3.23
C PRO A 201 28.11 -2.32 2.89
N GLU A 202 26.83 -1.92 2.96
CA GLU A 202 25.59 -2.72 2.91
C GLU A 202 25.63 -4.00 2.04
N ARG A 203 26.23 -3.92 0.85
CA ARG A 203 26.13 -4.97 -0.17
C ARG A 203 27.08 -6.14 0.06
N TRP A 204 28.21 -5.90 0.71
CA TRP A 204 29.35 -6.81 0.67
C TRP A 204 29.68 -7.34 2.06
N HIS A 205 29.63 -6.46 3.07
CA HIS A 205 29.94 -6.81 4.45
C HIS A 205 28.84 -6.32 5.37
N SER A 206 28.66 -7.01 6.50
CA SER A 206 27.76 -6.58 7.56
C SER A 206 28.27 -5.30 8.24
N ASP A 207 27.34 -4.50 8.78
CA ASP A 207 27.65 -3.34 9.61
C ASP A 207 28.63 -3.72 10.73
N SER A 208 29.81 -3.07 10.75
CA SER A 208 30.87 -3.38 11.70
C SER A 208 31.61 -2.12 12.13
N ASN A 209 31.93 -2.02 13.41
CA ASN A 209 32.83 -1.01 13.97
C ASN A 209 34.24 -1.56 14.20
N HIS A 210 34.53 -2.79 13.77
CA HIS A 210 35.83 -3.41 13.97
C HIS A 210 36.91 -2.65 13.21
N VAL A 211 38.06 -2.47 13.85
CA VAL A 211 39.21 -1.74 13.31
C VAL A 211 40.34 -2.73 13.11
N VAL A 212 40.74 -2.90 11.85
CA VAL A 212 41.92 -3.68 11.48
C VAL A 212 43.11 -2.74 11.36
N LEU A 213 44.22 -3.08 12.01
CA LEU A 213 45.46 -2.33 11.88
C LEU A 213 46.26 -2.81 10.66
N GLY A 214 46.67 -1.88 9.81
CA GLY A 214 47.51 -2.19 8.66
C GLY A 214 47.41 -1.15 7.55
N SER A 215 48.29 -1.27 6.57
CA SER A 215 48.37 -0.39 5.40
C SER A 215 47.69 -0.98 4.15
N SER A 216 47.18 -2.21 4.22
CA SER A 216 46.58 -2.91 3.07
C SER A 216 45.17 -3.39 3.40
N PRO A 217 44.20 -3.24 2.46
CA PRO A 217 42.83 -3.71 2.66
C PRO A 217 42.77 -5.23 2.83
N THR A 218 42.00 -5.70 3.80
CA THR A 218 41.79 -7.14 4.06
C THR A 218 40.41 -7.63 3.61
N ASP A 219 39.54 -6.71 3.18
CA ASP A 219 38.17 -6.99 2.73
C ASP A 219 37.31 -7.76 3.76
N VAL A 220 37.54 -7.51 5.05
CA VAL A 220 36.72 -8.07 6.15
C VAL A 220 35.52 -7.18 6.47
N GLY A 221 35.51 -5.93 5.99
CA GLY A 221 34.61 -4.89 6.43
C GLY A 221 35.13 -4.15 7.67
N GLY A 222 34.38 -3.13 8.10
CA GLY A 222 34.80 -2.23 9.17
C GLY A 222 35.80 -1.17 8.71
N TRP A 223 36.71 -0.80 9.60
CA TRP A 223 37.72 0.24 9.40
C TRP A 223 39.10 -0.36 9.24
N LEU A 224 39.92 0.23 8.37
CA LEU A 224 41.35 -0.04 8.25
C LEU A 224 42.10 1.20 8.71
N TYR A 225 42.99 1.02 9.68
CA TYR A 225 43.77 2.12 10.25
C TYR A 225 45.26 1.80 10.25
N ASP A 226 46.06 2.72 9.71
CA ASP A 226 47.52 2.65 9.78
C ASP A 226 48.05 3.68 10.80
N PRO A 227 48.56 3.23 11.97
CA PRO A 227 49.08 4.13 13.00
C PRO A 227 50.38 4.83 12.59
N LYS A 228 51.10 4.34 11.56
CA LYS A 228 52.35 4.98 11.11
C LYS A 228 52.09 6.23 10.30
N THR A 229 51.04 6.20 9.49
CA THR A 229 50.70 7.30 8.57
C THR A 229 49.48 8.11 9.03
N GLY A 230 48.71 7.58 9.99
CA GLY A 230 47.41 8.14 10.39
C GLY A 230 46.31 7.89 9.36
N THR A 231 46.58 7.06 8.34
CA THR A 231 45.63 6.81 7.26
C THR A 231 44.49 5.94 7.77
N LEU A 232 43.26 6.44 7.64
CA LEU A 232 42.05 5.70 7.95
C LEU A 232 41.24 5.49 6.68
N LEU A 233 40.89 4.25 6.38
CA LEU A 233 40.12 3.84 5.21
C LEU A 233 38.97 2.91 5.62
N VAL A 234 38.01 2.73 4.73
CA VAL A 234 37.02 1.65 4.87
C VAL A 234 37.69 0.34 4.42
N ASN A 235 37.60 -0.70 5.25
CA ASN A 235 38.25 -1.98 4.99
C ASN A 235 37.42 -2.85 4.01
N CYS A 236 37.28 -2.39 2.77
CA CYS A 236 36.48 -3.06 1.75
C CYS A 236 37.12 -2.83 0.37
N THR A 237 37.36 -3.90 -0.39
CA THR A 237 37.94 -3.81 -1.74
C THR A 237 36.89 -3.65 -2.84
N HIS A 238 35.62 -3.61 -2.48
CA HIS A 238 34.53 -3.50 -3.42
C HIS A 238 34.23 -2.05 -3.82
N GLU A 239 33.49 -1.89 -4.91
CA GLU A 239 33.03 -0.61 -5.41
C GLU A 239 31.73 -0.15 -4.75
N ASP A 240 31.60 1.17 -4.59
CA ASP A 240 30.36 1.86 -4.23
C ASP A 240 29.41 1.95 -5.43
N ARG A 241 28.20 2.48 -5.24
CA ARG A 241 27.23 2.67 -6.32
C ARG A 241 27.76 3.53 -7.50
N ARG A 242 28.78 4.36 -7.28
CA ARG A 242 29.37 5.24 -8.29
C ARG A 242 30.58 4.61 -8.99
N GLY A 243 30.96 3.39 -8.65
CA GLY A 243 32.12 2.69 -9.21
C GLY A 243 33.46 3.06 -8.57
N ASN A 244 33.46 3.71 -7.42
CA ASN A 244 34.70 4.01 -6.68
C ASN A 244 34.94 2.93 -5.62
N VAL A 245 36.18 2.48 -5.49
CA VAL A 245 36.55 1.51 -4.46
C VAL A 245 36.46 2.15 -3.07
N TRP A 246 35.94 1.44 -2.09
CA TRP A 246 35.78 1.98 -0.72
C TRP A 246 37.09 2.47 -0.09
N THR A 247 38.21 1.87 -0.45
CA THR A 247 39.55 2.25 0.01
C THR A 247 40.10 3.52 -0.64
N SER A 248 39.43 4.09 -1.65
CA SER A 248 39.85 5.37 -2.26
C SER A 248 39.27 6.60 -1.57
N TYR A 249 38.29 6.42 -0.68
CA TYR A 249 37.72 7.49 0.12
C TYR A 249 38.63 7.86 1.27
#